data_AF-A0A5S4GDN1-F1
#
_entry.id   AF-A0A5S4GDN1-F1
#
_cell.length_a   1.000
_cell.length_b   1.000
_cell.length_c   1.000
_cell.angle_alpha   90.00
_cell.angle_beta   90.00
_cell.angle_gamma   90.00
#
_symmetry.space_group_name_H-M   'P 1'
#
loop_
_entity.id
_entity.type
_entity.pdbx_description
1 polymer ?
#
loop_
_entity_poly.entity_id
_entity_poly.type
_entity_poly.pdbx_seq_one_letter_code
_entity_poly.pdbx_strand_id
1 'polypeptide(L)'
;MPYWTRGQAGRETPQDLFRVLYFGWLAAFTLKVLGSAWDVSWHFKWLRDDLAPPHLLNSAGTALAVALTLIHGYTGYGVDKAALRLIQWGTGIFLVAVPLDLINHRVNGLDITSWSPSHIMLYVGTFFMIMGVVRGWFMGAPPGRERTVLLGVFLAFFLENVHFPEQHQEYGILSLGAWDNQAVYAEQILLRFAADQMGRPVDRTMMTEFTLPVPDFLYPVYAVVVGVAVLVAARLLIGRFGAATLVAGAYVGFRTLVWPLLTFTGFPPSALPFFLVVAGLAVDVAFLVRMPAVRAVLGSVGATAVAYGALVAQSAIMGSVYGALKGQEGLLGAPPLATASAVWAGLGLLLVWLAAEWIAGRGERRSQAIDARVIATATP
;
A
#
# COMPACT_ATOMS: atom_id res chain seq x y z
N MET A 1 -6.11 -29.04 -21.29
CA MET A 1 -6.41 -29.93 -20.14
C MET A 1 -7.61 -29.34 -19.39
N PRO A 2 -8.68 -30.07 -19.02
CA PRO A 2 -9.90 -29.45 -18.52
C PRO A 2 -9.76 -29.13 -17.02
N TYR A 3 -8.81 -28.25 -16.68
CA TYR A 3 -8.82 -27.57 -15.38
C TYR A 3 -9.98 -26.56 -15.31
N TRP A 4 -10.67 -26.31 -16.42
CA TRP A 4 -11.92 -25.57 -16.45
C TRP A 4 -13.11 -26.46 -16.08
N THR A 5 -13.18 -26.88 -14.82
CA THR A 5 -14.32 -27.64 -14.27
C THR A 5 -14.87 -26.90 -13.07
N ARG A 6 -16.20 -26.81 -12.98
CA ARG A 6 -16.87 -26.18 -11.85
C ARG A 6 -16.51 -26.91 -10.55
N GLY A 7 -16.15 -26.16 -9.50
CA GLY A 7 -15.76 -26.73 -8.22
C GLY A 7 -15.97 -25.77 -7.05
N GLN A 8 -15.74 -26.28 -5.83
CA GLN A 8 -15.82 -25.47 -4.61
C GLN A 8 -14.42 -25.05 -4.16
N ALA A 9 -14.32 -23.85 -3.57
CA ALA A 9 -13.09 -23.38 -2.95
C ALA A 9 -12.60 -24.35 -1.86
N GLY A 10 -11.28 -24.56 -1.81
CA GLY A 10 -10.63 -25.54 -0.94
C GLY A 10 -10.45 -26.92 -1.58
N ARG A 11 -10.84 -27.11 -2.85
CA ARG A 11 -10.52 -28.34 -3.58
C ARG A 11 -9.01 -28.48 -3.78
N GLU A 12 -8.55 -29.72 -3.87
CA GLU A 12 -7.15 -30.02 -4.18
C GLU A 12 -6.77 -29.38 -5.51
N THR A 13 -5.61 -28.71 -5.54
CA THR A 13 -5.11 -27.99 -6.70
C THR A 13 -3.74 -28.55 -7.06
N PRO A 14 -3.53 -29.03 -8.29
CA PRO A 14 -2.20 -29.44 -8.75
C PRO A 14 -1.18 -28.31 -8.52
N GLN A 15 0.01 -28.65 -8.02
CA GLN A 15 0.98 -27.65 -7.57
C GLN A 15 1.42 -26.67 -8.68
N ASP A 16 1.54 -27.16 -9.91
CA ASP A 16 1.90 -26.31 -11.05
C ASP A 16 0.78 -25.33 -11.40
N LEU A 17 -0.48 -25.78 -11.35
CA LEU A 17 -1.63 -24.91 -11.53
C LEU A 17 -1.70 -23.86 -10.41
N PHE A 18 -1.47 -24.27 -9.16
CA PHE A 18 -1.40 -23.35 -8.03
C PHE A 18 -0.37 -22.24 -8.28
N ARG A 19 0.86 -22.59 -8.65
CA ARG A 19 1.92 -21.61 -8.96
C ARG A 19 1.52 -20.68 -10.10
N VAL A 20 0.97 -21.21 -11.19
CA VAL A 20 0.51 -20.39 -12.33
C VAL A 20 -0.53 -19.36 -11.90
N LEU A 21 -1.50 -19.74 -11.05
CA LEU A 21 -2.52 -18.81 -10.54
C LEU A 21 -1.90 -17.67 -9.73
N TYR A 22 -0.94 -17.97 -8.85
CA TYR A 22 -0.30 -16.94 -8.01
C TYR A 22 0.76 -16.13 -8.74
N PHE A 23 1.44 -16.68 -9.74
CA PHE A 23 2.24 -15.89 -10.66
C PHE A 23 1.38 -14.99 -11.54
N GLY A 24 0.16 -15.39 -11.88
CA GLY A 24 -0.85 -14.51 -12.44
C GLY A 24 -1.14 -13.32 -11.53
N TRP A 25 -1.37 -13.55 -10.23
CA TRP A 25 -1.57 -12.47 -9.26
C TRP A 25 -0.34 -11.57 -9.12
N LEU A 26 0.86 -12.15 -9.09
CA LEU A 26 2.12 -11.41 -9.09
C LEU A 26 2.21 -10.49 -10.31
N ALA A 27 1.89 -10.99 -11.51
CA ALA A 27 1.86 -10.19 -12.73
C ALA A 27 0.79 -9.08 -12.66
N ALA A 28 -0.42 -9.40 -12.23
CA ALA A 28 -1.51 -8.43 -12.09
C ALA A 28 -1.14 -7.27 -11.17
N PHE A 29 -0.60 -7.58 -9.98
CA PHE A 29 -0.18 -6.57 -9.03
C PHE A 29 1.07 -5.81 -9.47
N THR A 30 2.00 -6.44 -10.18
CA THR A 30 3.16 -5.74 -10.76
C THR A 30 2.71 -4.68 -11.77
N LEU A 31 1.79 -5.03 -12.68
CA LEU A 31 1.21 -4.08 -13.63
C LEU A 31 0.48 -2.94 -12.91
N LYS A 32 -0.30 -3.25 -11.87
CA LYS A 32 -0.97 -2.26 -11.03
C LYS A 32 0.01 -1.32 -10.34
N VAL A 33 1.08 -1.84 -9.74
CA VAL A 33 2.08 -1.04 -9.01
C VAL A 33 2.88 -0.16 -9.96
N LEU A 34 3.29 -0.68 -11.12
CA LEU A 34 3.96 0.14 -12.14
C LEU A 34 3.04 1.23 -12.71
N GLY A 35 1.78 0.88 -12.99
CA GLY A 35 0.79 1.82 -13.51
C GLY A 35 0.49 2.92 -12.49
N SER A 36 0.21 2.54 -11.25
CA SER A 36 -0.13 3.48 -10.16
C SER A 36 1.03 4.39 -9.76
N ALA A 37 2.27 3.87 -9.68
CA ALA A 37 3.46 4.70 -9.41
C ALA A 37 3.69 5.76 -10.49
N TRP A 38 3.33 5.47 -11.74
CA TRP A 38 3.35 6.45 -12.82
C TRP A 38 2.13 7.39 -12.79
N ASP A 39 0.95 6.87 -12.43
CA ASP A 39 -0.33 7.59 -12.44
C ASP A 39 -0.34 8.83 -11.55
N VAL A 40 0.18 8.74 -10.33
CA VAL A 40 0.22 9.92 -9.43
C VAL A 40 1.07 11.03 -10.06
N SER A 41 2.24 10.67 -10.57
CA SER A 41 3.10 11.63 -11.25
C SER A 41 2.46 12.20 -12.53
N TRP A 42 1.67 11.39 -13.25
CA TRP A 42 0.88 11.84 -14.39
C TRP A 42 -0.13 12.91 -14.00
N HIS A 43 -0.91 12.70 -12.93
CA HIS A 43 -1.93 13.65 -12.47
C HIS A 43 -1.36 14.91 -11.81
N PHE A 44 -0.11 14.88 -11.35
CA PHE A 44 0.63 16.08 -10.95
C PHE A 44 1.17 16.90 -12.13
N LYS A 45 1.16 16.35 -13.34
CA LYS A 45 1.63 17.01 -14.56
C LYS A 45 0.49 17.45 -15.46
N TRP A 46 -0.46 16.57 -15.74
CA TRP A 46 -1.47 16.76 -16.76
C TRP A 46 -2.89 16.72 -16.21
N LEU A 47 -3.74 17.55 -16.82
CA LEU A 47 -5.18 17.41 -16.69
C LEU A 47 -5.59 16.13 -17.45
N ARG A 48 -6.21 15.20 -16.72
CA ARG A 48 -6.62 13.84 -17.13
C ARG A 48 -6.82 13.60 -18.63
N ASP A 49 -6.31 12.46 -19.08
CA ASP A 49 -6.63 11.81 -20.34
C ASP A 49 -7.24 10.43 -20.03
N ASP A 50 -8.40 10.09 -20.62
CA ASP A 50 -9.08 8.81 -20.38
C ASP A 50 -8.29 7.60 -20.91
N LEU A 51 -7.29 7.84 -21.78
CA LEU A 51 -6.37 6.82 -22.29
C LEU A 51 -4.93 7.07 -21.85
N ALA A 52 -4.74 7.73 -20.70
CA ALA A 52 -3.42 7.92 -20.13
C ALA A 52 -2.66 6.57 -20.06
N PRO A 53 -1.43 6.48 -20.58
CA PRO A 53 -0.60 5.29 -20.49
C PRO A 53 -0.56 4.59 -19.11
N PRO A 54 -0.46 5.28 -17.95
CA PRO A 54 -0.57 4.62 -16.64
C PRO A 54 -1.93 3.93 -16.42
N HIS A 55 -3.03 4.46 -16.95
CA HIS A 55 -4.37 3.85 -16.86
C HIS A 55 -4.46 2.58 -17.69
N LEU A 56 -3.81 2.54 -18.86
CA LEU A 56 -3.77 1.32 -19.69
C LEU A 56 -3.04 0.19 -18.95
N LEU A 57 -1.93 0.51 -18.29
CA LEU A 57 -1.17 -0.47 -17.51
C LEU A 57 -1.97 -0.96 -16.29
N ASN A 58 -2.61 -0.05 -15.57
CA ASN A 58 -3.54 -0.38 -14.48
C ASN A 58 -4.73 -1.22 -14.96
N SER A 59 -5.28 -0.92 -16.13
CA SER A 59 -6.41 -1.64 -16.73
C SER A 59 -6.03 -3.06 -17.12
N ALA A 60 -4.82 -3.26 -17.68
CA ALA A 60 -4.30 -4.60 -17.98
C ALA A 60 -4.13 -5.44 -16.70
N GLY A 61 -3.57 -4.86 -15.63
CA GLY A 61 -3.48 -5.53 -14.33
C GLY A 61 -4.86 -5.87 -13.75
N THR A 62 -5.82 -4.95 -13.88
CA THR A 62 -7.21 -5.15 -13.44
C THR A 62 -7.90 -6.28 -14.22
N ALA A 63 -7.76 -6.30 -15.55
CA ALA A 63 -8.34 -7.35 -16.38
C ALA A 63 -7.80 -8.73 -15.99
N LEU A 64 -6.51 -8.84 -15.70
CA LEU A 64 -5.89 -10.07 -15.21
C LEU A 64 -6.42 -10.47 -13.83
N ALA A 65 -6.53 -9.53 -12.88
CA ALA A 65 -7.10 -9.77 -11.55
C ALA A 65 -8.57 -10.24 -11.62
N VAL A 66 -9.37 -9.66 -12.51
CA VAL A 66 -10.76 -10.08 -12.76
C VAL A 66 -10.78 -11.50 -13.33
N ALA A 67 -9.95 -11.80 -14.33
CA ALA A 67 -9.86 -13.14 -14.90
C ALA A 67 -9.48 -14.19 -13.83
N LEU A 68 -8.49 -13.90 -12.98
CA LEU A 68 -8.09 -14.76 -11.87
C LEU A 68 -9.21 -14.92 -10.85
N THR A 69 -9.93 -13.85 -10.51
CA THR A 69 -11.11 -13.90 -9.63
C THR A 69 -12.17 -14.85 -10.18
N LEU A 70 -12.44 -14.78 -11.48
CA LEU A 70 -13.39 -15.67 -12.16
C LEU A 70 -12.89 -17.12 -12.18
N ILE A 71 -11.61 -17.35 -12.46
CA ILE A 71 -10.99 -18.69 -12.43
C ILE A 71 -11.14 -19.30 -11.04
N HIS A 72 -10.73 -18.60 -9.98
CA HIS A 72 -10.86 -19.06 -8.60
C HIS A 72 -12.33 -19.31 -8.22
N GLY A 73 -13.22 -18.39 -8.60
CA GLY A 73 -14.65 -18.48 -8.28
C GLY A 73 -15.37 -19.62 -8.99
N TYR A 74 -15.05 -19.88 -10.27
CA TYR A 74 -15.67 -20.94 -11.05
C TYR A 74 -15.11 -22.31 -10.70
N THR A 75 -13.78 -22.43 -10.61
CA THR A 75 -13.11 -23.72 -10.46
C THR A 75 -12.92 -24.16 -9.01
N GLY A 76 -12.79 -23.20 -8.09
CA GLY A 76 -12.43 -23.44 -6.69
C GLY A 76 -10.93 -23.70 -6.46
N TYR A 77 -10.10 -23.72 -7.50
CA TYR A 77 -8.66 -23.99 -7.38
C TYR A 77 -7.89 -22.86 -6.71
N GLY A 78 -6.83 -23.21 -5.99
CA GLY A 78 -5.81 -22.30 -5.48
C GLY A 78 -6.20 -21.45 -4.27
N VAL A 79 -7.43 -21.54 -3.77
CA VAL A 79 -7.92 -20.72 -2.66
C VAL A 79 -8.83 -21.52 -1.73
N ASP A 80 -8.80 -21.18 -0.44
CA ASP A 80 -9.84 -21.59 0.51
C ASP A 80 -11.08 -20.68 0.41
N LYS A 81 -12.16 -21.04 1.11
CA LYS A 81 -13.42 -20.26 1.09
C LYS A 81 -13.24 -18.81 1.54
N ALA A 82 -12.40 -18.56 2.53
CA ALA A 82 -12.20 -17.22 3.08
C ALA A 82 -11.36 -16.36 2.14
N ALA A 83 -10.28 -16.91 1.56
CA ALA A 83 -9.46 -16.28 0.54
C ALA A 83 -10.31 -15.93 -0.69
N LEU A 84 -11.14 -16.86 -1.17
CA LEU A 84 -12.05 -16.59 -2.30
C LEU A 84 -13.01 -15.44 -1.99
N ARG A 85 -13.61 -15.41 -0.80
CA ARG A 85 -14.55 -14.34 -0.42
C ARG A 85 -13.87 -12.98 -0.34
N LEU A 86 -12.65 -12.92 0.22
CA LEU A 86 -11.87 -11.68 0.27
C LEU A 86 -11.54 -11.18 -1.15
N ILE A 87 -11.09 -12.08 -2.04
CA ILE A 87 -10.83 -11.75 -3.45
C ILE A 87 -12.12 -11.24 -4.12
N GLN A 88 -13.24 -11.95 -3.99
CA GLN A 88 -14.50 -11.58 -4.63
C GLN A 88 -15.06 -10.25 -4.12
N TRP A 89 -15.05 -10.02 -2.81
CA TRP A 89 -15.47 -8.73 -2.23
C TRP A 89 -14.56 -7.60 -2.67
N GLY A 90 -13.23 -7.83 -2.63
CA GLY A 90 -12.26 -6.85 -3.09
C GLY A 90 -12.45 -6.46 -4.54
N THR A 91 -12.53 -7.46 -5.44
CA THR A 91 -12.80 -7.26 -6.87
C THR A 91 -14.15 -6.58 -7.09
N GLY A 92 -15.20 -6.99 -6.37
CA GLY A 92 -16.54 -6.38 -6.49
C GLY A 92 -16.55 -4.90 -6.10
N ILE A 93 -15.98 -4.55 -4.94
CA ILE A 93 -15.85 -3.16 -4.47
C ILE A 93 -15.05 -2.34 -5.50
N PHE A 94 -13.92 -2.87 -5.97
CA PHE A 94 -13.06 -2.20 -6.95
C PHE A 94 -13.81 -1.91 -8.26
N LEU A 95 -14.53 -2.90 -8.80
CA LEU A 95 -15.27 -2.74 -10.05
C LEU A 95 -16.45 -1.77 -9.94
N VAL A 96 -17.05 -1.63 -8.75
CA VAL A 96 -18.05 -0.57 -8.48
C VAL A 96 -17.38 0.79 -8.34
N ALA A 97 -16.19 0.84 -7.74
CA ALA A 97 -15.46 2.08 -7.55
C ALA A 97 -15.01 2.72 -8.87
N VAL A 98 -14.60 1.93 -9.88
CA VAL A 98 -14.17 2.43 -11.20
C VAL A 98 -15.20 3.39 -11.86
N PRO A 99 -16.48 3.01 -12.08
CA PRO A 99 -17.46 3.92 -12.66
C PRO A 99 -17.81 5.08 -11.72
N LEU A 100 -17.81 4.89 -10.40
CA LEU A 100 -18.03 5.97 -9.45
C LEU A 100 -16.91 7.01 -9.51
N ASP A 101 -15.68 6.55 -9.67
CA ASP A 101 -14.51 7.39 -9.82
C ASP A 101 -14.56 8.20 -11.12
N LEU A 102 -14.89 7.54 -12.24
CA LEU A 102 -15.16 8.20 -13.52
C LEU A 102 -16.25 9.29 -13.40
N ILE A 103 -17.34 9.01 -12.67
CA ILE A 103 -18.41 9.98 -12.44
C ILE A 103 -17.92 11.12 -11.55
N ASN A 104 -17.24 10.82 -10.46
CA ASN A 104 -16.65 11.81 -9.55
C ASN A 104 -15.77 12.78 -10.34
N HIS A 105 -14.90 12.23 -11.20
CA HIS A 105 -14.03 13.03 -12.04
C HIS A 105 -14.74 13.89 -13.09
N ARG A 106 -15.89 13.43 -13.60
CA ARG A 106 -16.71 14.19 -14.55
C ARG A 106 -17.52 15.30 -13.89
N VAL A 107 -18.02 15.05 -12.68
CA VAL A 107 -18.92 15.98 -11.96
C VAL A 107 -18.12 17.00 -11.16
N ASN A 108 -17.17 16.52 -10.37
CA ASN A 108 -16.40 17.35 -9.44
C ASN A 108 -15.05 17.78 -10.04
N GLY A 109 -14.73 17.34 -11.25
CA GLY A 109 -13.47 17.68 -11.91
C GLY A 109 -12.31 16.73 -11.61
N LEU A 110 -11.09 17.12 -12.01
CA LEU A 110 -9.90 16.35 -11.67
C LEU A 110 -9.74 16.29 -10.14
N ASP A 111 -10.19 15.21 -9.53
CA ASP A 111 -9.87 14.87 -8.16
C ASP A 111 -8.41 14.39 -8.10
N ILE A 112 -7.48 15.34 -7.97
CA ILE A 112 -6.06 15.01 -7.78
C ILE A 112 -5.86 14.38 -6.40
N THR A 113 -6.83 14.52 -5.49
CA THR A 113 -6.72 13.97 -4.14
C THR A 113 -6.79 12.44 -4.19
N SER A 114 -5.72 11.78 -3.76
CA SER A 114 -5.72 10.34 -3.54
C SER A 114 -6.53 9.95 -2.28
N TRP A 115 -7.42 10.83 -1.82
CA TRP A 115 -8.13 10.75 -0.54
C TRP A 115 -9.65 10.81 -0.70
N SER A 116 -10.16 10.98 -1.90
CA SER A 116 -11.61 11.04 -2.10
C SER A 116 -12.29 9.70 -1.83
N PRO A 117 -13.61 9.70 -1.60
CA PRO A 117 -14.36 8.47 -1.37
C PRO A 117 -14.22 7.43 -2.50
N SER A 118 -14.18 7.84 -3.77
CA SER A 118 -14.03 6.90 -4.90
C SER A 118 -12.64 6.25 -4.92
N HIS A 119 -11.59 7.04 -4.70
CA HIS A 119 -10.21 6.55 -4.53
C HIS A 119 -10.09 5.59 -3.35
N ILE A 120 -10.64 5.96 -2.18
CA ILE A 120 -10.65 5.09 -1.00
C ILE A 120 -11.34 3.75 -1.31
N MET A 121 -12.46 3.75 -2.04
CA MET A 121 -13.11 2.51 -2.45
C MET A 121 -12.22 1.65 -3.35
N LEU A 122 -11.47 2.25 -4.28
CA LEU A 122 -10.49 1.53 -5.09
C LEU A 122 -9.42 0.86 -4.19
N TYR A 123 -8.83 1.60 -3.25
CA TYR A 123 -7.79 1.06 -2.35
C TYR A 123 -8.33 0.00 -1.40
N VAL A 124 -9.56 0.15 -0.89
CA VAL A 124 -10.23 -0.83 -0.02
C VAL A 124 -10.58 -2.10 -0.82
N GLY A 125 -11.02 -1.96 -2.07
CA GLY A 125 -11.24 -3.10 -2.96
C GLY A 125 -9.94 -3.87 -3.19
N THR A 126 -8.86 -3.18 -3.55
CA THR A 126 -7.54 -3.79 -3.73
C THR A 126 -6.98 -4.36 -2.42
N PHE A 127 -7.21 -3.72 -1.27
CA PHE A 127 -6.83 -4.20 0.06
C PHE A 127 -7.40 -5.60 0.34
N PHE A 128 -8.71 -5.79 0.16
CA PHE A 128 -9.34 -7.10 0.37
C PHE A 128 -8.87 -8.13 -0.65
N MET A 129 -8.64 -7.71 -1.89
CA MET A 129 -8.11 -8.57 -2.95
C MET A 129 -6.72 -9.10 -2.59
N ILE A 130 -5.77 -8.22 -2.24
CA ILE A 130 -4.41 -8.60 -1.82
C ILE A 130 -4.46 -9.45 -0.55
N MET A 131 -5.28 -9.10 0.43
CA MET A 131 -5.44 -9.90 1.65
C MET A 131 -5.91 -11.33 1.34
N GLY A 132 -6.85 -11.49 0.41
CA GLY A 132 -7.30 -12.81 -0.05
C GLY A 132 -6.20 -13.59 -0.74
N VAL A 133 -5.38 -12.95 -1.59
CA VAL A 133 -4.21 -13.56 -2.25
C VAL A 133 -3.15 -13.95 -1.22
N VAL A 134 -2.79 -13.06 -0.31
CA VAL A 134 -1.84 -13.33 0.79
C VAL A 134 -2.29 -14.52 1.60
N ARG A 135 -3.58 -14.57 1.98
CA ARG A 135 -4.16 -15.71 2.69
C ARG A 135 -4.06 -16.99 1.87
N GLY A 136 -4.51 -16.97 0.62
CA GLY A 136 -4.53 -18.16 -0.21
C GLY A 136 -3.12 -18.71 -0.47
N TRP A 137 -2.14 -17.84 -0.70
CA TRP A 137 -0.73 -18.21 -0.80
C TRP A 137 -0.21 -18.79 0.51
N PHE A 138 -0.48 -18.13 1.64
CA PHE A 138 -0.04 -18.59 2.95
C PHE A 138 -0.61 -19.97 3.31
N MET A 139 -1.88 -20.23 2.97
CA MET A 139 -2.54 -21.51 3.28
C MET A 139 -2.18 -22.63 2.30
N GLY A 140 -1.94 -22.31 1.02
CA GLY A 140 -1.75 -23.30 -0.04
C GLY A 140 -0.29 -23.58 -0.41
N ALA A 141 0.63 -22.63 -0.22
CA ALA A 141 2.03 -22.82 -0.61
C ALA A 141 2.78 -23.72 0.38
N PRO A 142 3.61 -24.66 -0.10
CA PRO A 142 4.43 -25.49 0.77
C PRO A 142 5.41 -24.61 1.58
N PRO A 143 5.70 -24.95 2.85
CA PRO A 143 6.72 -24.26 3.63
C PRO A 143 8.07 -24.26 2.90
N GLY A 144 8.74 -23.10 2.85
CA GLY A 144 10.02 -22.99 2.17
C GLY A 144 10.39 -21.57 1.77
N ARG A 145 11.49 -21.45 1.02
CA ARG A 145 12.00 -20.17 0.51
C ARG A 145 11.01 -19.51 -0.45
N GLU A 146 10.44 -20.27 -1.38
CA GLU A 146 9.47 -19.78 -2.36
C GLU A 146 8.27 -19.13 -1.67
N ARG A 147 7.65 -19.84 -0.71
CA ARG A 147 6.54 -19.30 0.09
C ARG A 147 6.93 -17.99 0.78
N THR A 148 8.09 -17.97 1.43
CA THR A 148 8.56 -16.81 2.19
C THR A 148 8.78 -15.59 1.30
N VAL A 149 9.45 -15.77 0.16
CA VAL A 149 9.77 -14.68 -0.77
C VAL A 149 8.50 -14.12 -1.38
N LEU A 150 7.63 -14.96 -1.94
CA LEU A 150 6.40 -14.49 -2.58
C LEU A 150 5.42 -13.87 -1.58
N LEU A 151 5.36 -14.38 -0.35
CA LEU A 151 4.60 -13.74 0.71
C LEU A 151 5.13 -12.33 1.01
N GLY A 152 6.46 -12.17 1.10
CA GLY A 152 7.10 -10.85 1.22
C GLY A 152 6.76 -9.92 0.06
N VAL A 153 6.77 -10.42 -1.17
CA VAL A 153 6.40 -9.62 -2.36
C VAL A 153 4.93 -9.20 -2.32
N PHE A 154 4.00 -10.11 -2.00
CA PHE A 154 2.59 -9.74 -1.86
C PHE A 154 2.35 -8.74 -0.72
N LEU A 155 3.11 -8.83 0.37
CA LEU A 155 3.06 -7.86 1.46
C LEU A 155 3.68 -6.51 1.09
N ALA A 156 4.67 -6.48 0.19
CA ALA A 156 5.18 -5.23 -0.37
C ALA A 156 4.14 -4.56 -1.28
N PHE A 157 3.40 -5.32 -2.09
CA PHE A 157 2.24 -4.79 -2.82
C PHE A 157 1.11 -4.34 -1.89
N PHE A 158 0.91 -5.04 -0.78
CA PHE A 158 -0.02 -4.62 0.25
C PHE A 158 0.39 -3.27 0.82
N LEU A 159 1.67 -3.13 1.22
CA LEU A 159 2.21 -1.88 1.75
C LEU A 159 2.07 -0.74 0.74
N GLU A 160 2.40 -0.99 -0.52
CA GLU A 160 2.19 -0.05 -1.62
C GLU A 160 0.73 0.42 -1.63
N ASN A 161 -0.23 -0.50 -1.71
CA ASN A 161 -1.64 -0.14 -1.85
C ASN A 161 -2.16 0.70 -0.68
N VAL A 162 -1.75 0.36 0.55
CA VAL A 162 -2.21 1.12 1.71
C VAL A 162 -1.52 2.45 1.83
N HIS A 163 -0.25 2.57 1.41
CA HIS A 163 0.52 3.83 1.47
C HIS A 163 0.27 4.71 0.24
N PHE A 164 -0.38 4.18 -0.81
CA PHE A 164 -0.67 4.91 -2.04
C PHE A 164 -1.36 6.28 -1.83
N PRO A 165 -2.36 6.43 -0.94
CA PRO A 165 -2.98 7.74 -0.68
C PRO A 165 -1.99 8.82 -0.28
N GLU A 166 -0.97 8.44 0.48
CA GLU A 166 0.06 9.35 1.00
C GLU A 166 0.97 9.90 -0.08
N GLN A 167 1.00 9.25 -1.25
CA GLN A 167 1.79 9.74 -2.37
C GLN A 167 1.36 11.15 -2.78
N HIS A 168 0.07 11.51 -2.64
CA HIS A 168 -0.35 12.87 -2.93
C HIS A 168 0.50 13.90 -2.16
N GLN A 169 0.68 13.73 -0.85
CA GLN A 169 1.49 14.64 -0.05
C GLN A 169 2.99 14.52 -0.38
N GLU A 170 3.47 13.32 -0.74
CA GLU A 170 4.87 13.10 -1.15
C GLU A 170 5.25 13.81 -2.46
N TYR A 171 4.37 13.79 -3.46
CA TYR A 171 4.52 14.59 -4.69
C TYR A 171 4.24 16.07 -4.41
N GLY A 172 3.31 16.33 -3.50
CA GLY A 172 2.84 17.66 -3.13
C GLY A 172 3.94 18.58 -2.64
N ILE A 173 4.72 18.12 -1.65
CA ILE A 173 5.80 18.96 -1.09
C ILE A 173 6.87 19.34 -2.11
N LEU A 174 7.19 18.45 -3.05
CA LEU A 174 8.21 18.73 -4.07
C LEU A 174 7.65 19.61 -5.18
N SER A 175 6.36 19.50 -5.48
CA SER A 175 5.67 20.37 -6.44
C SER A 175 5.51 21.79 -5.89
N LEU A 176 5.18 21.93 -4.60
CA LEU A 176 5.14 23.23 -3.92
C LEU A 176 6.54 23.84 -3.80
N GLY A 177 7.55 23.04 -3.45
CA GLY A 177 8.94 23.49 -3.42
C GLY A 177 9.44 23.93 -4.79
N ALA A 178 9.07 23.23 -5.87
CA ALA A 178 9.38 23.68 -7.23
C ALA A 178 8.75 25.03 -7.53
N TRP A 179 7.47 25.22 -7.17
CA TRP A 179 6.76 26.50 -7.34
C TRP A 179 7.49 27.66 -6.65
N ASP A 180 7.92 27.45 -5.39
CA ASP A 180 8.68 28.44 -4.63
C ASP A 180 10.03 28.77 -5.29
N ASN A 181 10.60 27.81 -6.04
CA ASN A 181 11.81 27.96 -6.85
C ASN A 181 11.54 28.42 -8.29
N GLN A 182 10.38 29.02 -8.58
CA GLN A 182 10.01 29.52 -9.92
C GLN A 182 9.98 28.43 -11.01
N ALA A 183 9.78 27.17 -10.64
CA ALA A 183 9.59 26.04 -11.53
C ALA A 183 8.20 25.43 -11.31
N VAL A 184 7.60 24.85 -12.34
CA VAL A 184 6.31 24.17 -12.18
C VAL A 184 6.31 22.85 -12.93
N TYR A 185 5.87 21.78 -12.26
CA TYR A 185 5.70 20.48 -12.90
C TYR A 185 4.36 20.31 -13.59
N ALA A 186 3.31 20.92 -13.04
CA ALA A 186 1.98 20.93 -13.61
C ALA A 186 1.90 21.81 -14.85
N GLU A 187 1.24 21.31 -15.90
CA GLU A 187 0.92 22.09 -17.08
C GLU A 187 -0.06 23.22 -16.74
N GLN A 188 0.01 24.30 -17.52
CA GLN A 188 -0.82 25.50 -17.28
C GLN A 188 -2.33 25.21 -17.30
N ILE A 189 -2.77 24.24 -18.11
CA ILE A 189 -4.18 23.83 -18.15
C ILE A 189 -4.64 23.22 -16.83
N LEU A 190 -3.79 22.44 -16.17
CA LEU A 190 -4.08 21.83 -14.87
C LEU A 190 -4.13 22.90 -13.76
N LEU A 191 -3.19 23.84 -13.76
CA LEU A 191 -3.14 24.93 -12.79
C LEU A 191 -4.37 25.84 -12.87
N ARG A 192 -4.77 26.21 -14.11
CA ARG A 192 -5.97 27.02 -14.34
C ARG A 192 -7.22 26.28 -13.90
N PHE A 193 -7.30 24.99 -14.23
CA PHE A 193 -8.41 24.14 -13.79
C PHE A 193 -8.56 24.12 -12.27
N ALA A 194 -7.47 23.85 -11.53
CA ALA A 194 -7.49 23.86 -10.07
C ALA A 194 -7.87 25.24 -9.49
N ALA A 195 -7.32 26.30 -10.07
CA ALA A 195 -7.61 27.69 -9.69
C ALA A 195 -9.11 28.04 -9.88
N ASP A 196 -9.69 27.66 -11.02
CA ASP A 196 -11.11 27.87 -11.33
C ASP A 196 -12.02 27.11 -10.35
N GLN A 197 -11.67 25.87 -9.98
CA GLN A 197 -12.41 25.09 -8.99
C GLN A 197 -12.41 25.72 -7.59
N MET A 198 -11.29 26.36 -7.23
CA MET A 198 -11.12 27.05 -5.95
C MET A 198 -11.64 28.50 -5.99
N GLY A 199 -12.09 28.99 -7.15
CA GLY A 199 -12.57 30.36 -7.32
C GLY A 199 -11.50 31.42 -7.07
N ARG A 200 -10.24 31.14 -7.43
CA ARG A 200 -9.08 31.97 -7.09
C ARG A 200 -8.08 32.06 -8.27
N PRO A 201 -7.18 33.06 -8.30
CA PRO A 201 -6.12 33.08 -9.30
C PRO A 201 -5.09 31.96 -9.07
N VAL A 202 -4.32 31.66 -10.11
CA VAL A 202 -3.13 30.79 -10.02
C VAL A 202 -2.07 31.51 -9.17
N ASP A 203 -2.09 31.23 -7.87
CA ASP A 203 -1.20 31.81 -6.87
C ASP A 203 -0.60 30.72 -5.96
N ARG A 204 0.29 31.12 -5.04
CA ARG A 204 0.95 30.17 -4.13
C ARG A 204 -0.04 29.46 -3.19
N THR A 205 -1.13 30.11 -2.82
CA THR A 205 -2.09 29.52 -1.88
C THR A 205 -2.94 28.47 -2.60
N MET A 206 -3.37 28.74 -3.84
CA MET A 206 -3.95 27.74 -4.74
C MET A 206 -3.03 26.53 -4.87
N MET A 207 -1.73 26.77 -5.14
CA MET A 207 -0.75 25.70 -5.23
C MET A 207 -0.63 24.88 -3.94
N THR A 208 -0.70 25.53 -2.78
CA THR A 208 -0.66 24.84 -1.48
C THR A 208 -1.91 23.97 -1.29
N GLU A 209 -3.10 24.52 -1.56
CA GLU A 209 -4.38 23.81 -1.47
C GLU A 209 -4.47 22.65 -2.49
N PHE A 210 -3.88 22.82 -3.67
CA PHE A 210 -3.83 21.81 -4.72
C PHE A 210 -2.87 20.65 -4.39
N THR A 211 -1.69 20.97 -3.84
CA THR A 211 -0.62 19.98 -3.60
C THR A 211 -0.65 19.35 -2.21
N LEU A 212 -1.25 20.02 -1.22
CA LEU A 212 -1.36 19.57 0.16
C LEU A 212 -2.78 19.80 0.69
N PRO A 213 -3.81 19.13 0.10
CA PRO A 213 -5.22 19.38 0.39
C PRO A 213 -5.69 18.81 1.73
N VAL A 214 -4.86 18.03 2.42
CA VAL A 214 -5.22 17.30 3.64
C VAL A 214 -4.48 17.85 4.85
N PRO A 215 -5.03 17.71 6.08
CA PRO A 215 -4.38 18.19 7.29
C PRO A 215 -3.00 17.55 7.54
N ASP A 216 -2.07 18.34 8.08
CA ASP A 216 -0.68 17.92 8.37
C ASP A 216 -0.53 16.69 9.27
N PHE A 217 -1.53 16.39 10.11
CA PHE A 217 -1.48 15.20 10.95
C PHE A 217 -1.78 13.91 10.19
N LEU A 218 -2.44 13.98 9.04
CA LEU A 218 -2.96 12.81 8.35
C LEU A 218 -1.81 11.89 7.92
N TYR A 219 -0.78 12.45 7.25
CA TYR A 219 0.37 11.70 6.75
C TYR A 219 1.05 10.86 7.84
N PRO A 220 1.54 11.44 8.94
CA PRO A 220 2.25 10.66 9.96
C PRO A 220 1.32 9.74 10.76
N VAL A 221 0.03 10.08 10.95
CA VAL A 221 -0.92 9.20 11.64
C VAL A 221 -1.25 7.98 10.79
N TYR A 222 -1.62 8.18 9.54
CA TYR A 222 -2.06 7.09 8.67
C TYR A 222 -0.89 6.19 8.27
N ALA A 223 0.30 6.75 7.97
CA ALA A 223 1.50 5.94 7.73
C ALA A 223 1.87 5.04 8.91
N VAL A 224 1.74 5.53 10.16
CA VAL A 224 2.02 4.72 11.35
C VAL A 224 0.89 3.73 11.64
N VAL A 225 -0.38 4.14 11.57
CA VAL A 225 -1.49 3.24 11.92
C VAL A 225 -1.66 2.14 10.86
N VAL A 226 -1.66 2.50 9.58
CA VAL A 226 -1.98 1.58 8.49
C VAL A 226 -0.71 1.00 7.88
N GLY A 227 0.28 1.84 7.55
CA GLY A 227 1.54 1.39 6.95
C GLY A 227 2.33 0.45 7.87
N VAL A 228 2.58 0.86 9.12
CA VAL A 228 3.31 0.00 10.09
C VAL A 228 2.49 -1.22 10.49
N ALA A 229 1.15 -1.17 10.49
CA ALA A 229 0.33 -2.36 10.71
C ALA A 229 0.54 -3.44 9.63
N VAL A 230 0.76 -3.07 8.37
CA VAL A 230 1.14 -4.03 7.32
C VAL A 230 2.51 -4.65 7.62
N LEU A 231 3.45 -3.88 8.16
CA LEU A 231 4.76 -4.39 8.57
C LEU A 231 4.66 -5.37 9.76
N VAL A 232 3.78 -5.08 10.72
CA VAL A 232 3.43 -6.01 11.81
C VAL A 232 2.83 -7.30 11.24
N ALA A 233 1.87 -7.20 10.32
CA ALA A 233 1.27 -8.36 9.66
C ALA A 233 2.32 -9.17 8.88
N ALA A 234 3.24 -8.50 8.18
CA ALA A 234 4.35 -9.14 7.51
C ALA A 234 5.23 -9.94 8.47
N ARG A 235 5.57 -9.34 9.62
CA ARG A 235 6.38 -9.99 10.63
C ARG A 235 5.68 -11.19 11.30
N LEU A 236 4.37 -11.10 11.50
CA LEU A 236 3.55 -12.19 12.03
C LEU A 236 3.45 -13.36 11.04
N LEU A 237 3.16 -13.07 9.77
CA LEU A 237 2.94 -14.09 8.76
C LEU A 237 4.24 -14.78 8.29
N ILE A 238 5.33 -14.03 8.16
CA ILE A 238 6.62 -14.59 7.73
C ILE A 238 7.37 -15.25 8.90
N GLY A 239 7.20 -14.74 10.13
CA GLY A 239 7.78 -15.34 11.33
C GLY A 239 9.30 -15.22 11.47
N ARG A 240 9.98 -14.44 10.61
CA ARG A 240 11.45 -14.26 10.63
C ARG A 240 11.84 -12.83 10.97
N PHE A 241 12.96 -12.67 11.69
CA PHE A 241 13.57 -11.36 11.90
C PHE A 241 14.01 -10.76 10.56
N GLY A 242 13.74 -9.47 10.38
CA GLY A 242 14.01 -8.73 9.14
C GLY A 242 12.85 -8.77 8.15
N ALA A 243 11.75 -9.49 8.44
CA ALA A 243 10.63 -9.59 7.50
C ALA A 243 9.93 -8.24 7.28
N ALA A 244 9.66 -7.51 8.36
CA ALA A 244 9.08 -6.17 8.27
C ALA A 244 10.03 -5.20 7.55
N THR A 245 11.31 -5.23 7.93
CA THR A 245 12.36 -4.40 7.33
C THR A 245 12.52 -4.67 5.84
N LEU A 246 12.51 -5.93 5.40
CA LEU A 246 12.67 -6.28 3.99
C LEU A 246 11.43 -5.92 3.16
N VAL A 247 10.22 -6.04 3.71
CA VAL A 247 9.00 -5.58 3.03
C VAL A 247 9.03 -4.07 2.83
N ALA A 248 9.36 -3.31 3.88
CA ALA A 248 9.53 -1.86 3.79
C ALA A 248 10.66 -1.48 2.83
N GLY A 249 11.81 -2.15 2.92
CA GLY A 249 12.97 -1.93 2.07
C GLY A 249 12.70 -2.24 0.60
N ALA A 250 11.91 -3.28 0.30
CA ALA A 250 11.51 -3.58 -1.07
C ALA A 250 10.60 -2.48 -1.65
N TYR A 251 9.63 -1.99 -0.86
CA TYR A 251 8.76 -0.88 -1.26
C TYR A 251 9.55 0.42 -1.49
N VAL A 252 10.37 0.83 -0.51
CA VAL A 252 11.19 2.05 -0.61
C VAL A 252 12.23 1.92 -1.72
N GLY A 253 12.83 0.74 -1.89
CA GLY A 253 13.76 0.44 -2.98
C GLY A 253 13.10 0.60 -4.35
N PHE A 254 11.90 0.04 -4.53
CA PHE A 254 11.10 0.25 -5.74
C PHE A 254 10.84 1.75 -6.00
N ARG A 255 10.39 2.50 -4.99
CA ARG A 255 10.14 3.95 -5.11
C ARG A 255 11.43 4.70 -5.49
N THR A 256 12.56 4.33 -4.90
CA THR A 256 13.88 4.91 -5.18
C THR A 256 14.33 4.63 -6.62
N LEU A 257 13.98 3.47 -7.19
CA LEU A 257 14.31 3.11 -8.57
C LEU A 257 13.39 3.79 -9.60
N VAL A 258 12.10 3.92 -9.30
CA VAL A 258 11.12 4.56 -10.20
C VAL A 258 11.30 6.07 -10.24
N TRP A 259 11.65 6.68 -9.11
CA TRP A 259 11.87 8.12 -8.97
C TRP A 259 12.77 8.75 -10.06
N PRO A 260 14.00 8.27 -10.30
CA PRO A 260 14.87 8.85 -11.33
C PRO A 260 14.35 8.58 -12.75
N LEU A 261 13.67 7.46 -13.00
CA LEU A 261 13.10 7.15 -14.32
C LEU A 261 11.99 8.14 -14.70
N LEU A 262 11.10 8.43 -13.76
CA LEU A 262 10.05 9.45 -13.95
C LEU A 262 10.68 10.84 -14.09
N THR A 263 11.59 11.20 -13.18
CA THR A 263 12.22 12.53 -13.21
C THR A 263 12.99 12.78 -14.52
N PHE A 264 13.72 11.78 -15.01
CA PHE A 264 14.47 11.86 -16.27
C PHE A 264 13.56 12.04 -17.49
N THR A 265 12.34 11.49 -17.44
CA THR A 265 11.33 11.64 -18.49
C THR A 265 10.45 12.89 -18.32
N GLY A 266 10.86 13.80 -17.42
CA GLY A 266 10.21 15.09 -17.20
C GLY A 266 8.91 15.01 -16.39
N PHE A 267 8.71 13.93 -15.65
CA PHE A 267 7.60 13.78 -14.73
C PHE A 267 7.94 14.30 -13.32
N PRO A 268 6.95 14.79 -12.56
CA PRO A 268 7.17 15.27 -11.20
C PRO A 268 7.81 14.20 -10.29
N PRO A 269 8.79 14.55 -9.45
CA PRO A 269 9.36 13.65 -8.45
C PRO A 269 8.42 13.50 -7.24
N SER A 270 8.60 12.41 -6.50
CA SER A 270 7.97 12.17 -5.19
C SER A 270 9.02 12.15 -4.08
N ALA A 271 8.65 12.59 -2.88
CA ALA A 271 9.42 12.27 -1.69
C ALA A 271 9.47 10.75 -1.48
N LEU A 272 10.60 10.26 -0.96
CA LEU A 272 10.85 8.84 -0.72
C LEU A 272 10.65 8.54 0.78
N PRO A 273 9.78 7.59 1.17
CA PRO A 273 9.44 7.33 2.57
C PRO A 273 10.47 6.43 3.26
N PHE A 274 11.73 6.86 3.36
CA PHE A 274 12.81 6.10 4.00
C PHE A 274 12.52 5.75 5.47
N PHE A 275 11.74 6.56 6.17
CA PHE A 275 11.31 6.28 7.54
C PHE A 275 10.62 4.92 7.70
N LEU A 276 9.94 4.40 6.66
CA LEU A 276 9.28 3.09 6.70
C LEU A 276 10.27 1.94 6.93
N VAL A 277 11.50 2.04 6.41
CA VAL A 277 12.54 1.01 6.61
C VAL A 277 12.94 0.96 8.09
N VAL A 278 13.12 2.13 8.71
CA VAL A 278 13.46 2.24 10.13
C VAL A 278 12.30 1.80 11.00
N ALA A 279 11.05 2.12 10.62
CA ALA A 279 9.86 1.63 11.29
C ALA A 279 9.74 0.09 11.18
N GLY A 280 10.06 -0.49 10.02
CA GLY A 280 10.13 -1.95 9.83
C GLY A 280 11.15 -2.62 10.74
N LEU A 281 12.32 -2.00 10.91
CA LEU A 281 13.33 -2.48 11.87
C LEU A 281 12.81 -2.40 13.31
N ALA A 282 12.14 -1.32 13.69
CA ALA A 282 11.54 -1.18 15.02
C ALA A 282 10.48 -2.28 15.28
N VAL A 283 9.67 -2.62 14.28
CA VAL A 283 8.74 -3.76 14.36
C VAL A 283 9.53 -5.06 14.55
N ASP A 284 10.54 -5.35 13.71
CA ASP A 284 11.35 -6.56 13.84
C ASP A 284 12.00 -6.71 15.23
N VAL A 285 12.49 -5.61 15.81
CA VAL A 285 13.05 -5.55 17.17
C VAL A 285 11.98 -5.75 18.24
N ALA A 286 10.79 -5.19 18.09
CA ALA A 286 9.69 -5.41 19.03
C ALA A 286 9.31 -6.90 19.17
N PHE A 287 9.48 -7.67 18.08
CA PHE A 287 9.25 -9.12 18.08
C PHE A 287 10.28 -9.94 18.89
N LEU A 288 11.33 -9.32 19.42
CA LEU A 288 12.18 -9.94 20.46
C LEU A 288 11.41 -10.12 21.79
N VAL A 289 10.36 -9.32 22.02
CA VAL A 289 9.45 -9.49 23.15
C VAL A 289 8.49 -10.65 22.86
N ARG A 290 8.57 -11.72 23.67
CA ARG A 290 7.81 -12.95 23.43
C ARG A 290 6.34 -12.85 23.80
N MET A 291 6.00 -12.05 24.82
CA MET A 291 4.63 -11.89 25.30
C MET A 291 3.81 -11.01 24.35
N PRO A 292 2.78 -11.52 23.66
CA PRO A 292 2.08 -10.79 22.59
C PRO A 292 1.50 -9.43 23.01
N ALA A 293 0.83 -9.37 24.17
CA ALA A 293 0.26 -8.12 24.67
C ALA A 293 1.32 -7.08 25.03
N VAL A 294 2.40 -7.51 25.69
CA VAL A 294 3.53 -6.64 26.06
C VAL A 294 4.26 -6.17 24.80
N ARG A 295 4.45 -7.06 23.81
CA ARG A 295 5.01 -6.74 22.50
C ARG A 295 4.18 -5.70 21.78
N ALA A 296 2.85 -5.83 21.75
CA ALA A 296 2.00 -4.83 21.12
C ALA A 296 2.10 -3.47 21.82
N VAL A 297 2.14 -3.42 23.16
CA VAL A 297 2.29 -2.17 23.91
C VAL A 297 3.65 -1.51 23.66
N LEU A 298 4.74 -2.24 23.91
CA LEU A 298 6.10 -1.71 23.73
C LEU A 298 6.42 -1.45 22.26
N GLY A 299 5.96 -2.32 21.37
CA GLY A 299 6.11 -2.22 19.94
C GLY A 299 5.39 -1.01 19.38
N SER A 300 4.15 -0.75 19.76
CA SER A 300 3.42 0.42 19.28
C SER A 300 4.06 1.73 19.76
N VAL A 301 4.46 1.80 21.03
CA VAL A 301 5.18 2.98 21.55
C VAL A 301 6.51 3.17 20.83
N GLY A 302 7.33 2.11 20.77
CA GLY A 302 8.66 2.14 20.17
C GLY A 302 8.65 2.42 18.67
N ALA A 303 7.82 1.69 17.91
CA ALA A 303 7.71 1.88 16.45
C ALA A 303 7.15 3.26 16.10
N THR A 304 6.20 3.79 16.88
CA THR A 304 5.69 5.16 16.67
C THR A 304 6.77 6.20 16.94
N ALA A 305 7.47 6.11 18.08
CA ALA A 305 8.54 7.04 18.42
C ALA A 305 9.67 7.01 17.38
N VAL A 306 10.07 5.81 16.93
CA VAL A 306 11.09 5.63 15.89
C VAL A 306 10.61 6.16 14.54
N ALA A 307 9.36 5.88 14.14
CA ALA A 307 8.82 6.39 12.87
C ALA A 307 8.75 7.91 12.84
N TYR A 308 8.24 8.55 13.90
CA TYR A 308 8.21 10.01 14.00
C TYR A 308 9.62 10.61 14.06
N GLY A 309 10.54 10.02 14.84
CA GLY A 309 11.94 10.46 14.88
C GLY A 309 12.63 10.34 13.51
N ALA A 310 12.37 9.25 12.79
CA ALA A 310 12.88 9.04 11.44
C ALA A 310 12.25 10.03 10.43
N LEU A 311 10.97 10.39 10.58
CA LEU A 311 10.34 11.44 9.78
C LEU A 311 10.97 12.82 10.02
N VAL A 312 11.26 13.18 11.28
CA VAL A 312 11.99 14.41 11.61
C VAL A 312 13.36 14.40 10.95
N ALA A 313 14.13 13.31 11.11
CA ALA A 313 15.45 13.19 10.52
C ALA A 313 15.40 13.25 8.98
N GLN A 314 14.43 12.56 8.36
CA GLN A 314 14.21 12.59 6.92
C GLN A 314 13.87 14.00 6.44
N SER A 315 12.97 14.70 7.13
CA SER A 315 12.60 16.07 6.80
C SER A 315 13.80 17.02 6.82
N ALA A 316 14.67 16.88 7.82
CA ALA A 316 15.89 17.70 7.96
C ALA A 316 16.98 17.40 6.93
N ILE A 317 17.09 16.16 6.46
CA ILE A 317 18.20 15.73 5.57
C ILE A 317 17.77 15.77 4.10
N MET A 318 16.61 15.20 3.78
CA MET A 318 16.24 14.92 2.40
C MET A 318 15.90 16.19 1.61
N GLY A 319 15.51 17.28 2.28
CA GLY A 319 15.30 18.57 1.63
C GLY A 319 16.55 19.06 0.91
N SER A 320 17.70 19.03 1.59
CA SER A 320 19.00 19.37 0.99
C SER A 320 19.43 18.39 -0.10
N VAL A 321 19.14 17.09 0.05
CA VAL A 321 19.44 16.08 -0.97
C VAL A 321 18.64 16.35 -2.24
N TYR A 322 17.33 16.56 -2.12
CA TYR A 322 16.48 16.90 -3.26
C TYR A 322 16.91 18.22 -3.89
N GLY A 323 17.23 19.22 -3.07
CA GLY A 323 17.70 20.52 -3.55
C GLY A 323 18.97 20.41 -4.38
N ALA A 324 19.97 19.67 -3.88
CA ALA A 324 21.21 19.41 -4.59
C ALA A 324 20.99 18.67 -5.92
N LEU A 325 20.10 17.68 -5.95
CA LEU A 325 19.79 16.91 -7.16
C LEU A 325 19.01 17.70 -8.21
N LYS A 326 18.22 18.69 -7.79
CA LYS A 326 17.31 19.45 -8.66
C LYS A 326 17.80 20.87 -8.96
N GLY A 327 18.86 21.33 -8.29
CA GLY A 327 19.31 22.73 -8.36
C GLY A 327 18.27 23.69 -7.77
N GLN A 328 17.61 23.27 -6.68
CA GLN A 328 16.56 24.03 -5.99
C GLN A 328 16.92 24.20 -4.51
N GLU A 329 16.41 25.23 -3.87
CA GLU A 329 16.66 25.51 -2.45
C GLU A 329 15.38 25.41 -1.62
N GLY A 330 15.51 25.19 -0.31
CA GLY A 330 14.38 25.19 0.62
C GLY A 330 13.34 24.08 0.41
N LEU A 331 13.67 23.02 -0.35
CA LEU A 331 12.77 21.89 -0.52
C LEU A 331 12.55 21.16 0.82
N LEU A 332 11.33 20.71 1.06
CA LEU A 332 11.02 19.86 2.22
C LEU A 332 11.49 18.41 1.97
N GLY A 333 12.04 17.78 3.00
CA GLY A 333 12.50 16.38 2.92
C GLY A 333 11.43 15.33 3.19
N ALA A 334 10.31 15.72 3.78
CA ALA A 334 9.17 14.86 4.06
C ALA A 334 7.88 15.69 4.12
N PRO A 335 6.70 15.06 3.93
CA PRO A 335 5.41 15.72 4.13
C PRO A 335 5.27 16.33 5.53
N PRO A 336 4.34 17.29 5.71
CA PRO A 336 4.14 17.95 6.99
C PRO A 336 4.01 16.97 8.15
N LEU A 337 4.65 17.32 9.27
CA LEU A 337 4.73 16.48 10.45
C LEU A 337 4.14 17.20 11.65
N ALA A 338 2.88 16.90 11.97
CA ALA A 338 2.27 17.33 13.22
C ALA A 338 2.75 16.43 14.38
N THR A 339 3.87 16.74 15.02
CA THR A 339 4.46 15.86 16.06
C THR A 339 3.51 15.55 17.22
N ALA A 340 2.58 16.46 17.55
CA ALA A 340 1.52 16.23 18.53
C ALA A 340 0.59 15.05 18.18
N SER A 341 0.48 14.67 16.91
CA SER A 341 -0.34 13.53 16.48
C SER A 341 0.29 12.17 16.77
N ALA A 342 1.53 12.12 17.26
CA ALA A 342 2.21 10.87 17.63
C ALA A 342 1.41 10.05 18.65
N VAL A 343 0.71 10.70 19.58
CA VAL A 343 -0.14 10.01 20.57
C VAL A 343 -1.27 9.25 19.87
N TRP A 344 -1.97 9.89 18.94
CA TRP A 344 -3.06 9.26 18.19
C TRP A 344 -2.57 8.15 17.27
N ALA A 345 -1.42 8.36 16.62
CA ALA A 345 -0.75 7.34 15.81
C ALA A 345 -0.39 6.10 16.64
N GLY A 346 0.21 6.28 17.82
CA GLY A 346 0.58 5.20 18.71
C GLY A 346 -0.60 4.44 19.29
N LEU A 347 -1.68 5.14 19.66
CA LEU A 347 -2.93 4.52 20.10
C LEU A 347 -3.58 3.72 18.97
N GLY A 348 -3.66 4.27 17.76
CA GLY A 348 -4.19 3.56 16.61
C GLY A 348 -3.39 2.31 16.27
N LEU A 349 -2.05 2.42 16.24
CA LEU A 349 -1.17 1.27 16.01
C LEU A 349 -1.32 0.22 17.11
N LEU A 350 -1.43 0.62 18.39
CA LEU A 350 -1.71 -0.29 19.51
C LEU A 350 -3.00 -1.09 19.31
N LEU A 351 -4.09 -0.42 18.94
CA LEU A 351 -5.36 -1.09 18.69
C LEU A 351 -5.25 -2.13 17.56
N VAL A 352 -4.62 -1.75 16.44
CA VAL A 352 -4.46 -2.64 15.28
C VAL A 352 -3.49 -3.79 15.59
N TRP A 353 -2.38 -3.53 16.28
CA TRP A 353 -1.40 -4.54 16.65
C TRP A 353 -2.01 -5.55 17.64
N LEU A 354 -2.73 -5.09 18.67
CA LEU A 354 -3.45 -5.99 19.59
C LEU A 354 -4.48 -6.85 18.86
N ALA A 355 -5.21 -6.28 17.90
CA ALA A 355 -6.13 -7.04 17.06
C ALA A 355 -5.40 -8.11 16.24
N ALA A 356 -4.26 -7.77 15.62
CA ALA A 356 -3.46 -8.70 14.84
C ALA A 356 -2.93 -9.87 15.69
N GLU A 357 -2.39 -9.59 16.89
CA GLU A 357 -1.92 -10.59 17.85
C GLU A 357 -3.06 -11.49 18.32
N TRP A 358 -4.24 -10.92 18.58
CA TRP A 358 -5.41 -11.68 18.99
C TRP A 358 -5.92 -12.62 17.89
N ILE A 359 -5.95 -12.14 16.63
CA ILE A 359 -6.31 -12.97 15.47
C ILE A 359 -5.29 -14.11 15.31
N ALA A 360 -4.00 -13.81 15.36
CA ALA A 360 -2.93 -14.81 15.24
C ALA A 360 -3.00 -15.87 16.34
N GLY A 361 -3.13 -15.45 17.60
CA GLY A 361 -3.21 -16.34 18.76
C GLY A 361 -4.52 -17.15 18.85
N ARG A 362 -5.58 -16.76 18.15
CA ARG A 362 -6.78 -17.60 17.98
C ARG A 362 -6.53 -18.76 17.02
N GLY A 363 -5.73 -18.54 15.98
CA GLY A 363 -5.34 -19.57 15.02
C GLY A 363 -4.57 -20.70 15.70
N GLU A 364 -3.52 -20.35 16.46
CA GLU A 364 -2.69 -21.33 17.17
C GLU A 364 -3.48 -22.18 18.16
N ARG A 365 -4.33 -21.55 18.98
CA ARG A 365 -5.19 -22.26 19.94
C ARG A 365 -6.15 -23.24 19.26
N ARG A 366 -6.68 -22.86 18.09
CA ARG A 366 -7.57 -23.74 17.32
C ARG A 366 -6.82 -24.95 16.76
N SER A 367 -5.61 -24.78 16.24
CA SER A 367 -4.77 -25.88 15.77
C SER A 367 -4.42 -26.84 16.92
N GLN A 368 -3.96 -26.30 18.05
CA GLN A 368 -3.64 -27.11 19.25
C GLN A 368 -4.84 -27.92 19.75
N ALA A 369 -6.05 -27.34 19.73
CA ALA A 369 -7.27 -28.04 20.14
C ALA A 369 -7.67 -29.18 19.18
N ILE A 370 -7.39 -29.03 17.88
CA ILE A 370 -7.60 -30.10 16.88
C ILE A 370 -6.62 -31.25 17.14
N ASP A 371 -5.33 -30.94 17.31
CA ASP A 371 -4.29 -31.94 17.57
C ASP A 371 -4.57 -32.73 18.86
N ALA A 372 -4.94 -32.03 19.94
CA ALA A 372 -5.33 -32.66 21.20
C ALA A 372 -6.54 -33.60 21.05
N ARG A 373 -7.53 -33.24 20.22
CA ARG A 373 -8.70 -34.08 19.94
C ARG A 373 -8.33 -35.33 19.15
N VAL A 374 -7.45 -35.20 18.15
CA VAL A 374 -6.97 -36.33 17.34
C VAL A 374 -6.19 -37.33 18.21
N ILE A 375 -5.31 -36.84 19.10
CA ILE A 375 -4.56 -37.69 20.04
C ILE A 375 -5.52 -38.43 21.00
N ALA A 376 -6.54 -37.74 21.52
CA ALA A 376 -7.53 -38.34 22.42
C ALA A 376 -8.42 -39.40 21.74
N THR A 377 -8.67 -39.28 20.43
CA THR A 377 -9.42 -40.30 19.66
C THR A 377 -8.56 -41.44 19.12
N ALA A 378 -7.23 -41.27 19.10
CA ALA A 378 -6.27 -42.25 18.60
C ALA A 378 -5.69 -43.15 19.72
N THR A 379 -6.13 -42.96 20.97
CA THR A 379 -5.77 -43.86 22.08
C THR A 379 -6.82 -44.98 22.16
N PRO A 380 -6.44 -46.26 21.91
CA PRO A 380 -7.35 -47.40 21.85
C PRO A 380 -7.95 -47.80 23.20
#